data_AF-E5VKD6-F1
#
_entry.id   AF-E5VKD6-F1
#
_cell.length_a   1.000
_cell.length_b   1.000
_cell.length_c   1.000
_cell.angle_alpha   90.00
_cell.angle_beta   90.00
_cell.angle_gamma   90.00
#
_symmetry.space_group_name_H-M   'P 1'
#
loop_
_entity.id
_entity.type
_entity.pdbx_description
1 polymer ?
#
loop_
_entity_poly.entity_id
_entity_poly.type
_entity_poly.pdbx_seq_one_letter_code
_entity_poly.pdbx_strand_id
1 'polypeptide(L)'
;MPNLIATRPILYLAHQYKVGDILPQDAGLAEAWVETNSAVWEEEAQAAEKSKKARRVVAQPGVPGKSSDGDPEALAGRVPTKR
;
A
#
# COMPACT_ATOMS: atom_id res chain seq x y z
N MET A 1 -5.49 -6.62 27.66
CA MET A 1 -6.54 -6.00 26.83
C MET A 1 -5.98 -5.97 25.41
N PRO A 2 -6.66 -6.57 24.41
CA PRO A 2 -6.13 -6.69 23.04
C PRO A 2 -6.02 -5.30 22.42
N ASN A 3 -4.92 -4.91 21.77
CA ASN A 3 -4.79 -3.54 21.23
C ASN A 3 -5.77 -3.29 20.07
N LEU A 4 -6.20 -2.04 19.90
CA LEU A 4 -7.03 -1.62 18.77
C LEU A 4 -6.16 -0.87 17.76
N ILE A 5 -6.17 -1.30 16.50
CA ILE A 5 -5.28 -0.79 15.45
C ILE A 5 -6.11 0.00 14.43
N ALA A 6 -5.64 1.20 14.09
CA ALA A 6 -6.28 2.03 13.07
C ALA A 6 -6.07 1.46 11.66
N THR A 7 -7.16 1.26 10.91
CA THR A 7 -7.14 0.84 9.50
C THR A 7 -7.14 2.05 8.56
N ARG A 8 -7.63 3.19 9.04
CA ARG A 8 -7.72 4.47 8.33
C ARG A 8 -7.21 5.60 9.23
N PRO A 9 -6.90 6.79 8.67
CA PRO A 9 -6.54 7.94 9.48
C PRO A 9 -7.71 8.39 10.39
N ILE A 10 -7.48 8.46 11.70
CA ILE A 10 -8.50 8.86 12.68
C ILE A 10 -7.97 10.06 13.47
N LEU A 11 -8.77 11.12 13.56
CA LEU A 11 -8.48 12.27 14.41
C LEU A 11 -9.21 12.09 15.75
N TYR A 12 -8.46 11.99 16.84
CA TYR A 12 -9.01 11.84 18.19
C TYR A 12 -8.20 12.69 19.18
N LEU A 13 -8.86 13.52 20.00
CA LEU A 13 -8.24 14.43 20.96
C LEU A 13 -7.10 15.29 20.37
N ALA A 14 -7.30 15.82 19.17
CA ALA A 14 -6.28 16.56 18.40
C ALA A 14 -5.01 15.76 18.04
N HIS A 15 -5.03 14.44 18.21
CA HIS A 15 -4.01 13.52 17.70
C HIS A 15 -4.51 12.82 16.44
N GLN A 16 -3.71 12.83 15.39
CA GLN A 16 -4.03 12.15 14.14
C GLN A 16 -3.31 10.79 14.09
N TYR A 17 -4.07 9.73 14.32
CA TYR A 17 -3.60 8.35 14.22
C TYR A 17 -3.56 7.95 12.74
N LYS A 18 -2.45 7.35 12.34
CA LYS A 18 -2.22 6.78 11.00
C LYS A 18 -2.63 5.31 10.98
N VAL A 19 -2.70 4.77 9.76
CA VAL A 19 -2.93 3.34 9.56
C VAL A 19 -1.81 2.54 10.23
N GLY A 20 -2.18 1.60 11.09
CA GLY A 20 -1.26 0.80 11.90
C GLY A 20 -0.98 1.36 13.30
N ASP A 21 -1.42 2.59 13.62
CA ASP A 21 -1.24 3.14 14.95
C ASP A 21 -2.21 2.50 15.96
N ILE A 22 -1.77 2.43 17.21
CA ILE A 22 -2.55 1.89 18.32
C ILE A 22 -3.48 2.98 18.86
N LEU A 23 -4.76 2.68 18.90
CA LEU A 23 -5.81 3.57 19.36
C LEU A 23 -6.10 3.39 20.86
N PRO A 24 -6.48 4.47 21.56
CA PRO A 24 -6.88 4.38 22.97
C PRO A 24 -8.25 3.71 23.11
N GLN A 25 -8.35 2.74 24.02
CA GLN A 25 -9.60 2.01 24.30
C GLN A 25 -10.52 2.71 25.30
N ASP A 26 -9.97 3.57 26.14
CA ASP A 26 -10.71 4.26 27.20
C ASP A 26 -11.72 5.30 26.66
N ALA A 27 -11.71 5.56 25.35
CA ALA A 27 -12.50 6.62 24.73
C ALA A 27 -14.01 6.35 24.67
N GLY A 28 -14.46 5.10 24.90
CA GLY A 28 -15.84 4.68 24.60
C GLY A 28 -16.20 4.68 23.11
N LEU A 29 -15.27 5.11 22.24
CA LEU A 29 -15.42 5.14 20.77
C LEU A 29 -14.85 3.89 20.09
N ALA A 30 -14.23 2.98 20.84
CA ALA A 30 -13.61 1.77 20.29
C ALA A 30 -14.61 0.94 19.46
N GLU A 31 -15.84 0.75 19.97
CA GLU A 31 -16.90 0.02 19.27
C GLU A 31 -17.33 0.71 17.97
N ALA A 32 -17.51 2.03 18.00
CA ALA A 32 -17.88 2.81 16.82
C ALA A 32 -16.80 2.76 15.73
N TRP A 33 -15.52 2.72 16.11
CA TRP A 33 -14.42 2.56 15.16
C TRP A 33 -14.39 1.16 14.53
N VAL A 34 -14.73 0.13 15.29
CA VAL A 34 -14.85 -1.25 14.77
C VAL A 34 -16.07 -1.37 13.85
N GLU A 35 -17.22 -0.85 14.26
CA GLU A 35 -18.47 -0.88 13.48
C GLU A 35 -18.31 -0.17 12.12
N THR A 36 -17.58 0.95 12.09
CA THR A 36 -17.31 1.70 10.86
C THR A 36 -16.15 1.15 10.03
N ASN A 37 -15.53 0.03 10.42
CA ASN A 37 -14.31 -0.51 9.82
C ASN A 37 -13.13 0.49 9.80
N SER A 38 -13.12 1.45 10.73
CA SER A 38 -12.05 2.43 10.90
C SER A 38 -10.88 1.87 11.69
N ALA A 39 -11.15 0.92 12.59
CA ALA A 39 -10.16 0.22 13.40
C ALA A 39 -10.50 -1.27 13.53
N VAL A 40 -9.49 -2.09 13.79
CA VAL A 40 -9.61 -3.54 13.98
C VAL A 40 -8.82 -3.97 15.22
N TRP A 41 -9.22 -5.07 15.84
CA TRP A 41 -8.46 -5.63 16.95
C TRP A 41 -7.15 -6.24 16.45
N GLU A 42 -6.09 -6.16 17.25
CA GLU A 42 -4.73 -6.59 16.88
C GLU A 42 -4.67 -8.05 16.42
N GLU A 43 -5.45 -8.94 17.02
CA GLU A 43 -5.54 -10.36 16.62
C GLU A 43 -6.03 -10.52 15.17
N GLU A 44 -6.99 -9.69 14.76
CA GLU A 44 -7.55 -9.67 13.41
C GLU A 44 -6.62 -8.95 12.42
N ALA A 45 -5.95 -7.89 12.87
CA ALA A 45 -4.95 -7.17 12.08
C ALA A 45 -3.76 -8.07 11.71
N GLN A 46 -3.26 -8.90 12.64
CA GLN A 46 -2.16 -9.83 12.38
C GLN A 46 -2.53 -10.90 11.34
N ALA A 47 -3.80 -11.29 11.24
CA ALA A 47 -4.28 -12.16 10.17
C ALA A 47 -4.29 -11.43 8.81
N ALA A 48 -4.65 -10.14 8.79
CA ALA A 48 -4.70 -9.32 7.58
C ALA A 48 -3.31 -8.92 7.05
N GLU A 49 -2.35 -8.58 7.92
CA GLU A 49 -0.96 -8.24 7.56
C GLU A 49 -0.26 -9.37 6.80
N LYS A 50 -0.48 -10.62 7.21
CA LYS A 50 0.06 -11.82 6.55
C LYS A 50 -0.43 -11.97 5.10
N SER A 51 -1.53 -11.30 4.72
CA SER A 51 -2.12 -11.37 3.39
C SER A 51 -1.63 -10.27 2.42
N LYS A 52 -1.05 -9.17 2.90
CA LYS A 52 -0.57 -8.06 2.06
C LYS A 52 0.87 -8.27 1.57
N LYS A 53 1.12 -9.36 0.85
CA LYS A 53 2.31 -9.44 -0.02
C LYS A 53 1.99 -8.75 -1.34
N ALA A 54 2.57 -7.58 -1.55
CA ALA A 54 2.55 -6.93 -2.86
C ALA A 54 3.19 -7.86 -3.90
N ARG A 55 2.41 -8.26 -4.91
CA ARG A 55 2.93 -9.07 -6.01
C ARG A 55 3.86 -8.18 -6.82
N ARG A 56 5.17 -8.47 -6.85
CA ARG A 56 6.10 -7.82 -7.79
C ARG A 56 5.60 -8.09 -9.21
N VAL A 57 5.00 -7.10 -9.85
CA VAL A 57 4.74 -7.14 -11.29
C VAL A 57 6.03 -6.73 -11.97
N VAL A 58 6.86 -7.72 -12.29
CA VAL A 58 8.01 -7.53 -13.18
C VAL A 58 7.48 -7.64 -14.61
N ALA A 59 7.79 -6.66 -15.47
CA ALA A 59 7.49 -6.78 -16.89
C ALA A 59 8.22 -8.00 -17.48
N GLN A 60 7.55 -8.80 -18.30
CA GLN A 60 8.21 -9.94 -18.96
C GLN A 60 9.27 -9.40 -19.95
N PRO A 61 10.54 -9.85 -19.86
CA PRO A 61 11.54 -9.50 -20.85
C PRO A 61 11.16 -10.12 -22.20
N GLY A 62 11.23 -9.33 -23.27
CA GLY A 62 11.06 -9.84 -24.64
C GLY A 62 9.79 -9.44 -25.37
N VAL A 63 9.00 -8.48 -24.88
CA VAL A 63 7.95 -7.86 -25.70
C VAL A 63 8.60 -6.78 -26.58
N PRO A 64 8.72 -6.98 -27.91
CA PRO A 64 9.23 -5.94 -28.79
C PRO A 64 8.29 -4.73 -28.74
N GLY A 65 8.84 -3.56 -28.46
CA GLY A 65 8.10 -2.31 -28.50
C GLY A 65 7.55 -2.08 -29.90
N LYS A 66 6.24 -1.90 -30.03
CA LYS A 66 5.62 -1.53 -31.29
C LYS A 66 5.93 -0.06 -31.54
N SER A 67 6.89 0.22 -32.43
CA SER A 67 7.18 1.57 -32.91
C SER A 67 5.96 2.15 -33.61
N SER A 68 5.64 3.43 -33.39
CA SER A 68 4.58 4.16 -34.08
C SER A 68 4.81 4.27 -35.59
N ASP A 69 6.07 4.16 -36.03
CA ASP A 69 6.51 4.56 -37.37
C ASP A 69 7.04 3.41 -38.23
N GLY A 70 6.98 2.16 -37.75
CA GLY A 70 7.27 0.97 -38.55
C GLY A 70 8.74 0.77 -38.99
N ASP A 71 9.67 1.60 -38.52
CA ASP A 71 11.10 1.46 -38.80
C ASP A 71 11.79 0.49 -37.80
N PRO A 72 12.34 -0.65 -38.25
CA PRO A 72 13.01 -1.62 -37.38
C PRO A 72 14.39 -1.17 -36.88
N GLU A 73 15.02 -0.15 -37.49
CA GLU A 73 16.36 0.34 -37.09
C GLU A 73 16.31 1.37 -35.95
N ALA A 74 15.14 1.98 -35.69
CA ALA A 74 14.96 2.94 -34.60
C ALA A 74 15.08 2.31 -33.18
N LEU A 75 15.15 0.98 -33.10
CA LEU A 75 15.29 0.22 -31.84
C LEU A 75 16.75 -0.12 -31.49
N ALA A 76 17.71 0.14 -32.37
CA ALA A 76 19.13 0.06 -32.02
C ALA A 76 19.50 1.29 -31.18
N GLY A 77 19.61 1.11 -29.86
CA GLY A 77 19.97 2.18 -28.93
C GLY A 77 21.15 3.00 -29.45
N ARG A 78 21.01 4.32 -29.50
CA ARG A 78 22.11 5.24 -29.83
C ARG A 78 23.28 4.96 -28.89
N VAL A 79 24.33 4.32 -29.40
CA VAL A 79 25.61 4.23 -28.69
C VAL A 79 26.12 5.67 -28.53
N PRO A 80 26.40 6.15 -27.31
CA PRO A 80 26.95 7.49 -27.14
C PRO A 80 28.33 7.53 -27.79
N THR A 81 28.50 8.32 -28.84
CA THR A 81 29.82 8.64 -29.37
C THR A 81 30.50 9.55 -28.36
N LYS A 82 31.49 9.00 -27.64
CA LYS A 82 32.40 9.81 -26.84
C LYS A 82 33.21 10.69 -27.79
N ARG A 83 33.20 11.99 -27.53
CA ARG A 83 34.01 12.99 -28.22
C ARG A 83 35.48 12.86 -27.85
#